data_AF-W9BEX1-F1
#
_entry.id   AF-W9BEX1-F1
#
_cell.length_a   1.000
_cell.length_b   1.000
_cell.length_c   1.000
_cell.angle_alpha   90.00
_cell.angle_beta   90.00
_cell.angle_gamma   90.00
#
_symmetry.space_group_name_H-M   'P 1'
#
loop_
_entity.id
_entity.type
_entity.pdbx_description
1 polymer ?
#
loop_
_entity_poly.entity_id
_entity_poly.type
_entity_poly.pdbx_seq_one_letter_code
_entity_poly.pdbx_strand_id
1 'polypeptide(L)'
;MSLLPLRRPVVSRTTYLILFACYIGICLNLAFYRQVFPLLPVNSLHNWLVFLSMPIVAISVMNILTTLASFLKLDRLVISLFILLSASAQYFIWNFGVVIDRSMITNILDTTPAESFALLSGEMIAVLGLSGVLAVFVAWWVKIRKPATRWRGDAPAQYRRFGAADYSGGRAVLQRLRLGVP
;
A
#
# COMPACT_ATOMS: atom_id res chain seq x y z
N MET A 1 -1.54 22.55 -27.01
CA MET A 1 -1.81 22.53 -25.56
C MET A 1 -1.23 21.23 -25.00
N SER A 2 0.02 21.26 -24.54
CA SER A 2 0.71 20.10 -23.97
C SER A 2 0.18 19.86 -22.55
N LEU A 3 -0.71 18.88 -22.42
CA LEU A 3 -1.16 18.41 -21.12
C LEU A 3 0.04 17.80 -20.39
N LEU A 4 0.44 18.47 -19.31
CA LEU A 4 1.43 18.13 -18.30
C LEU A 4 1.94 16.67 -18.38
N PRO A 5 3.24 16.41 -18.62
CA PRO A 5 3.79 15.08 -18.49
C PRO A 5 3.85 14.76 -17.00
N LEU A 6 2.73 14.28 -16.44
CA LEU A 6 2.63 13.79 -15.07
C LEU A 6 3.56 12.57 -14.94
N ARG A 7 4.81 12.87 -14.59
CA ARG A 7 5.88 11.90 -14.33
C ARG A 7 5.42 11.02 -13.18
N ARG A 8 4.91 9.83 -13.52
CA ARG A 8 4.36 8.87 -12.55
C ARG A 8 5.43 8.57 -11.50
N PRO A 9 5.20 8.85 -10.20
CA PRO A 9 6.18 8.59 -9.17
C PRO A 9 6.40 7.07 -9.09
N VAL A 10 7.65 6.66 -9.22
CA VAL A 10 8.01 5.25 -9.24
C VAL A 10 8.59 4.89 -7.88
N VAL A 11 7.75 4.31 -7.02
CA VAL A 11 8.03 4.09 -5.59
C VAL A 11 8.42 2.62 -5.36
N SER A 12 9.33 2.38 -4.40
CA SER A 12 9.70 1.02 -3.99
C SER A 12 8.48 0.28 -3.40
N ARG A 13 8.45 -1.05 -3.49
CA ARG A 13 7.33 -1.84 -2.95
C ARG A 13 7.11 -1.56 -1.47
N THR A 14 8.18 -1.53 -0.67
CA THR A 14 8.10 -1.28 0.77
C THR A 14 7.59 0.12 1.09
N THR A 15 8.09 1.15 0.39
CA THR A 15 7.63 2.53 0.59
C THR A 15 6.15 2.68 0.20
N TYR A 16 5.69 1.98 -0.84
CA TYR A 16 4.27 1.97 -1.23
C TYR A 16 3.39 1.38 -0.11
N LEU A 17 3.75 0.22 0.44
CA LEU A 17 2.99 -0.43 1.51
C LEU A 17 2.89 0.45 2.77
N ILE A 18 4.00 1.04 3.19
CA ILE A 18 4.05 1.91 4.38
C ILE A 18 3.20 3.17 4.16
N LEU A 19 3.29 3.80 2.98
CA LEU A 19 2.54 5.03 2.69
C LEU A 19 1.03 4.78 2.72
N PHE A 20 0.58 3.67 2.13
CA PHE A 20 -0.83 3.29 2.18
C PHE A 20 -1.29 2.83 3.58
N ALA A 21 -0.44 2.12 4.33
CA ALA A 21 -0.74 1.76 5.71
C ALA A 21 -0.90 3.02 6.60
N CYS A 22 -0.04 4.03 6.44
CA CYS A 22 -0.18 5.32 7.12
C CYS A 22 -1.42 6.08 6.68
N TYR A 23 -1.70 6.12 5.38
CA TYR A 23 -2.90 6.79 4.85
C TYR A 23 -4.18 6.16 5.42
N ILE A 24 -4.28 4.82 5.43
CA ILE A 24 -5.45 4.14 5.96
C ILE A 24 -5.52 4.27 7.49
N GLY A 25 -4.41 4.06 8.19
CA GLY A 25 -4.35 4.13 9.64
C GLY A 25 -4.62 5.51 10.22
N ILE A 26 -4.31 6.59 9.50
CA ILE A 26 -4.46 7.97 9.99
C ILE A 26 -5.67 8.64 9.34
N CYS A 27 -5.65 8.82 8.02
CA CYS A 27 -6.63 9.65 7.32
C CYS A 27 -8.02 8.99 7.26
N LEU A 28 -8.06 7.70 6.95
CA LEU A 28 -9.31 6.95 6.80
C LEU A 28 -9.90 6.42 8.12
N ASN A 29 -9.18 6.60 9.23
CA ASN A 29 -9.64 6.23 10.58
C ASN A 29 -9.94 7.46 11.45
N LEU A 30 -10.02 8.65 10.86
CA LEU A 30 -10.21 9.90 11.60
C LEU A 30 -11.54 9.94 12.37
N ALA A 31 -12.59 9.38 11.77
CA ALA A 31 -13.92 9.31 12.36
C ALA A 31 -13.95 8.38 13.61
N PHE A 32 -13.18 7.30 13.59
CA PHE A 32 -13.01 6.42 14.74
C PHE A 32 -12.32 7.16 15.89
N TYR A 33 -11.20 7.84 15.64
CA TYR A 33 -10.50 8.60 16.70
C TYR A 33 -11.38 9.68 17.32
N ARG A 34 -12.24 10.31 16.52
CA ARG A 34 -13.21 11.30 17.01
C ARG A 34 -14.26 10.70 17.93
N GLN A 35 -14.70 9.46 17.69
CA GLN A 35 -15.63 8.75 18.58
C GLN A 35 -14.95 8.26 19.86
N VAL A 36 -13.68 7.88 19.79
CA VAL A 36 -12.90 7.44 20.95
C VAL A 36 -12.58 8.60 21.90
N PHE A 37 -12.31 9.80 21.37
CA PHE A 37 -11.94 10.98 22.15
C PHE A 37 -12.90 11.33 23.31
N PRO A 38 -14.24 11.34 23.14
CA PRO A 38 -15.16 11.57 24.25
C PRO A 38 -15.28 10.38 25.23
N LEU A 39 -14.96 9.16 24.78
CA LEU A 39 -15.02 7.94 25.62
C LEU A 39 -13.77 7.76 26.49
N LEU A 40 -12.64 8.31 26.06
CA LEU A 40 -11.39 8.37 26.81
C LEU A 40 -11.12 9.81 27.25
N PRO A 41 -11.60 10.23 28.43
CA PRO A 41 -11.28 11.56 28.92
C PRO A 41 -9.75 11.64 29.10
N VAL A 42 -9.11 12.54 28.37
CA VAL A 42 -7.66 12.73 28.34
C VAL A 42 -7.19 13.61 29.51
N ASN A 43 -7.60 13.26 30.73
CA ASN A 43 -7.25 14.02 31.94
C ASN A 43 -5.83 13.69 32.44
N SER A 44 -5.27 12.55 32.03
CA SER A 44 -4.02 12.00 32.52
C SER A 44 -3.06 11.67 31.39
N LEU A 45 -1.75 11.81 31.63
CA LEU A 45 -0.68 11.48 30.67
C LEU A 45 -0.85 10.05 30.10
N HIS A 46 -1.28 9.10 30.94
CA HIS A 46 -1.57 7.72 30.55
C HIS A 46 -2.65 7.63 29.47
N ASN A 47 -3.78 8.32 29.64
CA ASN A 47 -4.89 8.30 28.68
C ASN A 47 -4.49 8.93 27.35
N TRP A 48 -3.62 9.95 27.38
CA TRP A 48 -3.05 10.55 26.18
C TRP A 48 -2.12 9.57 25.43
N LEU A 49 -1.27 8.83 26.16
CA LEU A 49 -0.44 7.78 25.58
C LEU A 49 -1.28 6.64 24.97
N VAL A 50 -2.36 6.23 25.64
CA VAL A 50 -3.29 5.22 25.12
C VAL A 50 -3.94 5.71 23.82
N PHE A 51 -4.41 6.95 23.77
CA PHE A 51 -4.98 7.52 22.56
C PHE A 51 -3.98 7.56 21.40
N LEU A 52 -2.73 7.97 21.66
CA LEU A 52 -1.67 8.00 20.64
C LEU A 52 -1.24 6.59 20.19
N SER A 53 -1.37 5.59 21.07
CA SER A 53 -1.05 4.20 20.71
C SER A 53 -2.02 3.62 19.68
N MET A 54 -3.28 4.06 19.65
CA MET A 54 -4.30 3.56 18.71
C MET A 54 -3.91 3.72 17.23
N PRO A 55 -3.51 4.91 16.73
CA PRO A 55 -3.05 5.06 15.35
C PRO A 55 -1.76 4.30 15.07
N ILE A 56 -0.85 4.19 16.03
CA ILE A 56 0.40 3.43 15.86
C ILE A 56 0.08 1.95 15.66
N VAL A 57 -0.84 1.40 16.45
CA VAL A 57 -1.31 0.02 16.32
C VAL A 57 -2.03 -0.17 14.99
N ALA A 58 -2.92 0.75 14.60
CA ALA A 58 -3.63 0.68 13.32
C ALA A 58 -2.66 0.64 12.13
N ILE A 59 -1.66 1.53 12.09
CA ILE A 59 -0.63 1.54 11.04
C ILE A 59 0.14 0.22 11.02
N SER A 60 0.50 -0.31 12.19
CA SER A 60 1.25 -1.57 12.31
C SER A 60 0.46 -2.76 11.77
N VAL A 61 -0.82 -2.87 12.12
CA VAL A 61 -1.72 -3.92 11.61
C VAL A 61 -1.87 -3.80 10.09
N MET A 62 -2.10 -2.60 9.57
CA MET A 62 -2.23 -2.38 8.13
C MET A 62 -0.93 -2.71 7.38
N ASN A 63 0.23 -2.41 7.98
CA ASN A 63 1.52 -2.77 7.40
C ASN A 63 1.74 -4.29 7.35
N ILE A 64 1.35 -5.03 8.40
CA ILE A 64 1.40 -6.50 8.42
C ILE A 64 0.48 -7.09 7.34
N LEU A 65 -0.78 -6.63 7.28
CA LEU A 65 -1.77 -7.13 6.32
C LEU A 65 -1.35 -6.86 4.87
N THR A 66 -0.87 -5.65 4.57
CA THR A 66 -0.40 -5.30 3.23
C THR A 66 0.90 -6.02 2.86
N THR A 67 1.79 -6.29 3.82
CA THR A 67 2.99 -7.11 3.61
C THR A 67 2.62 -8.57 3.34
N LEU A 68 1.64 -9.12 4.07
CA LEU A 68 1.15 -10.48 3.83
C LEU A 68 0.45 -10.59 2.46
N ALA A 69 -0.38 -9.61 2.09
CA ALA A 69 -0.97 -9.52 0.76
C ALA A 69 0.09 -9.43 -0.36
N SER A 70 1.21 -8.79 -0.05
CA SER A 70 2.39 -8.73 -0.92
C SER A 70 2.97 -10.11 -1.22
N PHE A 71 2.95 -11.06 -0.29
CA PHE A 71 3.41 -12.43 -0.57
C PHE A 71 2.54 -13.11 -1.64
N LEU A 72 1.22 -12.85 -1.63
CA LEU A 72 0.28 -13.44 -2.58
C LEU A 72 0.17 -12.66 -3.91
N LYS A 73 0.93 -11.56 -4.10
CA LYS A 73 0.79 -10.61 -5.24
C LYS A 73 -0.59 -9.93 -5.32
N LEU A 74 -1.36 -9.92 -4.24
CA LEU A 74 -2.67 -9.26 -4.15
C LEU A 74 -2.60 -7.86 -3.50
N ASP A 75 -1.41 -7.28 -3.37
CA ASP A 75 -1.20 -6.00 -2.68
C ASP A 75 -2.15 -4.88 -3.15
N ARG A 76 -2.35 -4.73 -4.46
CA ARG A 76 -3.29 -3.74 -5.03
C ARG A 76 -4.74 -3.99 -4.66
N LEU A 77 -5.17 -5.24 -4.66
CA LEU A 77 -6.56 -5.61 -4.38
C LEU A 77 -6.87 -5.38 -2.90
N VAL A 78 -5.99 -5.83 -2.02
CA VAL A 78 -6.15 -5.65 -0.56
C VAL A 78 -6.16 -4.17 -0.19
N ILE A 79 -5.23 -3.36 -0.73
CA ILE A 79 -5.22 -1.92 -0.46
C ILE A 79 -6.51 -1.25 -0.97
N SER A 80 -6.97 -1.61 -2.17
CA SER A 80 -8.22 -1.04 -2.71
C SER A 80 -9.43 -1.40 -1.85
N LEU A 81 -9.52 -2.66 -1.42
CA LEU A 81 -10.60 -3.16 -0.57
C LEU A 81 -10.59 -2.48 0.80
N PHE A 82 -9.42 -2.34 1.43
CA PHE A 82 -9.29 -1.62 2.70
C PHE A 82 -9.62 -0.13 2.58
N ILE A 83 -9.21 0.54 1.51
CA ILE A 83 -9.58 1.96 1.27
C ILE A 83 -11.10 2.10 1.17
N LEU A 84 -11.76 1.26 0.38
CA LEU A 84 -13.22 1.31 0.21
C LEU A 84 -13.95 0.99 1.52
N LEU A 85 -13.49 -0.02 2.24
CA LEU A 85 -14.08 -0.42 3.52
C LEU A 85 -13.93 0.70 4.56
N SER A 86 -12.73 1.27 4.71
CA SER A 86 -12.50 2.35 5.66
C SER A 86 -13.24 3.64 5.27
N ALA A 87 -13.32 3.98 3.99
CA ALA A 87 -14.10 5.12 3.52
C ALA A 87 -15.60 4.94 3.80
N SER A 88 -16.13 3.72 3.62
CA SER A 88 -17.52 3.38 3.96
C SER A 88 -17.77 3.51 5.45
N ALA A 89 -16.93 2.88 6.28
CA ALA A 89 -17.04 2.95 7.74
C ALA A 89 -16.97 4.40 8.24
N GLN A 90 -16.04 5.19 7.70
CA GLN A 90 -15.91 6.61 8.03
C GLN A 90 -17.17 7.41 7.67
N TYR A 91 -17.78 7.17 6.51
CA TYR A 91 -19.03 7.83 6.14
C TYR A 91 -20.17 7.48 7.10
N PHE A 92 -20.33 6.20 7.44
CA PHE A 92 -21.39 5.75 8.34
C PHE A 92 -21.23 6.34 9.75
N ILE A 93 -20.00 6.35 10.26
CA ILE A 93 -19.68 6.97 11.55
C ILE A 93 -19.98 8.48 11.52
N TRP A 94 -19.61 9.18 10.44
CA TRP A 94 -19.73 10.64 10.39
C TRP A 94 -21.18 11.11 10.21
N ASN A 95 -21.96 10.44 9.37
CA ASN A 95 -23.31 10.87 9.01
C ASN A 95 -24.38 10.31 9.94
N PHE A 96 -24.23 9.05 10.36
CA PHE A 96 -25.22 8.39 11.21
C PHE A 96 -24.77 8.29 12.67
N GLY A 97 -23.52 8.63 12.99
CA GLY A 97 -22.99 8.51 14.35
C GLY A 97 -22.90 7.07 14.87
N VAL A 98 -23.20 6.08 14.03
CA VAL A 98 -23.28 4.69 14.47
C VAL A 98 -21.88 4.11 14.60
N VAL A 99 -21.61 3.51 15.75
CA VAL A 99 -20.45 2.68 16.01
C VAL A 99 -20.79 1.27 15.54
N ILE A 100 -19.94 0.65 14.71
CA ILE A 100 -20.16 -0.73 14.24
C ILE A 100 -19.89 -1.69 15.41
N ASP A 101 -20.93 -1.91 16.22
CA ASP A 101 -20.96 -2.89 17.31
C ASP A 101 -21.80 -4.12 16.91
N ARG A 102 -21.86 -5.14 17.77
CA ARG A 102 -22.65 -6.36 17.57
C ARG A 102 -24.13 -6.04 17.29
N SER A 103 -24.67 -5.03 17.96
CA SER A 103 -26.06 -4.58 17.73
C SER A 103 -26.27 -3.94 16.36
N MET A 104 -25.28 -3.24 15.79
CA MET A 104 -25.37 -2.74 14.42
C MET A 104 -25.33 -3.91 13.42
N ILE A 105 -24.51 -4.93 13.68
CA ILE A 105 -24.42 -6.11 12.80
C ILE A 105 -25.75 -6.86 12.78
N THR A 106 -26.39 -7.06 13.93
CA THR A 106 -27.74 -7.68 13.98
C THR A 106 -28.77 -6.82 13.27
N ASN A 107 -28.74 -5.50 13.47
CA ASN A 107 -29.65 -4.61 12.77
C ASN A 107 -29.47 -4.71 11.25
N ILE A 108 -28.24 -4.72 10.73
CA ILE A 108 -27.97 -4.88 9.28
C ILE A 108 -28.49 -6.22 8.76
N LEU A 109 -28.33 -7.30 9.52
CA LEU A 109 -28.78 -8.64 9.12
C LEU A 109 -30.31 -8.79 9.15
N ASP A 110 -30.97 -8.10 10.07
CA ASP A 110 -32.43 -8.11 10.23
C ASP A 110 -33.13 -7.06 9.35
N THR A 111 -32.37 -6.12 8.75
CA THR A 111 -32.92 -5.03 7.93
C THR A 111 -33.43 -5.55 6.59
N THR A 112 -34.63 -5.11 6.21
CA THR A 112 -35.19 -5.45 4.89
C THR A 112 -34.53 -4.64 3.77
N PRO A 113 -34.48 -5.14 2.52
CA PRO A 113 -33.88 -4.39 1.40
C PRO A 113 -34.49 -3.00 1.23
N ALA A 114 -35.80 -2.85 1.45
CA ALA A 114 -36.52 -1.58 1.34
C ALA A 114 -36.01 -0.51 2.33
N GLU A 115 -35.68 -0.90 3.55
CA GLU A 115 -35.12 0.00 4.57
C GLU A 115 -33.66 0.36 4.25
N SER A 116 -32.89 -0.59 3.71
CA SER A 116 -31.52 -0.34 3.26
C SER A 116 -31.47 0.66 2.10
N PHE A 117 -32.40 0.58 1.14
CA PHE A 117 -32.49 1.53 0.03
C PHE A 117 -32.92 2.93 0.47
N ALA A 118 -33.75 3.05 1.51
CA ALA A 118 -34.12 4.35 2.08
C ALA A 118 -32.93 5.06 2.77
N LEU A 119 -31.94 4.29 3.25
CA LEU A 119 -30.71 4.81 3.86
C LEU A 119 -29.63 5.18 2.83
N LEU A 120 -29.77 4.77 1.57
CA LEU A 120 -28.86 5.16 0.49
C LEU A 120 -29.13 6.62 0.09
N SER A 121 -28.44 7.55 0.75
CA SER A 121 -28.42 8.95 0.33
C SER A 121 -27.50 9.16 -0.87
N GLY A 122 -27.84 10.06 -1.79
CA GLY A 122 -26.96 10.49 -2.87
C GLY A 122 -25.62 11.05 -2.35
N GLU A 123 -25.61 11.60 -1.13
CA GLU A 123 -24.38 12.04 -0.47
C GLU A 123 -23.43 10.87 -0.15
N MET A 124 -23.98 9.69 0.18
CA MET A 124 -23.16 8.50 0.43
C MET A 124 -22.39 8.10 -0.82
N ILE A 125 -23.05 8.10 -1.98
CA ILE A 125 -22.44 7.78 -3.28
C ILE A 125 -21.39 8.83 -3.64
N ALA A 126 -21.69 10.12 -3.41
CA ALA A 126 -20.76 11.20 -3.68
C ALA A 126 -19.50 11.10 -2.81
N VAL A 127 -19.65 10.92 -1.49
CA VAL A 127 -18.52 10.83 -0.56
C VAL A 127 -17.71 9.55 -0.79
N LEU A 128 -18.35 8.40 -1.02
CA LEU A 128 -17.64 7.16 -1.35
C LEU A 128 -16.94 7.23 -2.71
N GLY A 129 -17.57 7.85 -3.70
CA GLY A 129 -16.97 8.10 -5.01
C GLY A 129 -15.75 9.02 -4.89
N LEU A 130 -15.88 10.14 -4.18
CA LEU A 130 -14.79 11.12 -4.08
C LEU A 130 -13.67 10.69 -3.14
N SER A 131 -13.97 10.03 -2.02
CA SER A 131 -12.96 9.65 -1.03
C SER A 131 -12.42 8.24 -1.24
N GLY A 132 -13.30 7.27 -1.52
CA GLY A 132 -12.94 5.88 -1.74
C GLY A 132 -12.45 5.62 -3.16
N VAL A 133 -13.30 5.84 -4.16
CA VAL A 133 -12.98 5.50 -5.56
C VAL A 133 -11.83 6.36 -6.09
N LEU A 134 -11.77 7.65 -5.75
CA LEU A 134 -10.64 8.50 -6.11
C LEU A 134 -9.33 8.01 -5.47
N ALA A 135 -9.34 7.62 -4.18
CA ALA A 135 -8.15 7.08 -3.53
C ALA A 135 -7.72 5.72 -4.13
N VAL A 136 -8.67 4.88 -4.54
CA VAL A 136 -8.38 3.65 -5.29
C VAL A 136 -7.78 3.98 -6.67
N PHE A 137 -8.33 4.97 -7.37
CA PHE A 137 -7.81 5.40 -8.67
C PHE A 137 -6.38 5.93 -8.54
N VAL A 138 -6.10 6.72 -7.50
CA VAL A 138 -4.73 7.16 -7.16
C VAL A 138 -3.83 5.96 -6.85
N ALA A 139 -4.30 4.98 -6.07
CA ALA A 139 -3.54 3.76 -5.80
C ALA A 139 -3.19 2.98 -7.07
N TRP A 140 -4.11 2.91 -8.05
CA TRP A 140 -3.89 2.27 -9.34
C TRP A 140 -3.02 3.11 -10.30
N TRP A 141 -3.07 4.44 -10.17
CA TRP A 141 -2.24 5.37 -10.95
C TRP A 141 -0.77 5.30 -10.55
N VAL A 142 -0.48 5.04 -9.27
CA VAL A 142 0.88 4.87 -8.75
C VAL A 142 1.51 3.58 -9.30
N LYS A 143 2.51 3.73 -10.18
CA LYS A 143 3.27 2.60 -10.71
C LYS A 143 4.26 2.09 -9.66
N ILE A 144 3.95 0.94 -9.08
CA ILE A 144 4.87 0.16 -8.24
C ILE A 144 6.09 -0.22 -9.07
N ARG A 145 7.30 0.19 -8.64
CA ARG A 145 8.56 -0.32 -9.22
C ARG A 145 8.69 -1.77 -8.79
N LYS A 146 8.75 -2.71 -9.74
CA LYS A 146 9.18 -4.07 -9.44
C LYS A 146 10.56 -3.95 -8.78
N PRO A 147 10.84 -4.60 -7.64
CA PRO A 147 12.20 -4.63 -7.12
C PRO A 147 13.06 -5.15 -8.27
N ALA A 148 14.07 -4.37 -8.65
CA ALA A 148 15.08 -4.88 -9.56
C ALA A 148 15.66 -6.09 -8.84
N THR A 149 15.32 -7.28 -9.32
CA THR A 149 15.91 -8.53 -8.86
C THR A 149 17.41 -8.39 -9.10
N ARG A 150 18.14 -7.91 -8.10
CA ARG A 150 19.60 -7.79 -8.08
C ARG A 150 20.30 -9.15 -7.95
N TRP A 151 19.58 -10.21 -8.33
CA TRP A 151 20.01 -11.60 -8.39
C TRP A 151 20.23 -12.08 -9.83
N ARG A 152 20.17 -11.19 -10.83
CA ARG A 152 21.06 -11.37 -11.98
C ARG A 152 22.38 -10.75 -11.57
N GLY A 153 23.37 -11.61 -11.38
CA GLY A 153 24.74 -11.21 -11.07
C GLY A 153 25.24 -10.22 -12.11
N ASP A 154 25.17 -8.95 -11.79
CA ASP A 154 26.04 -7.94 -12.36
C ASP A 154 27.42 -8.19 -11.75
N ALA A 155 28.07 -9.29 -12.16
CA ALA A 155 29.51 -9.40 -12.06
C ALA A 155 30.07 -8.13 -12.70
N PRO A 156 30.90 -7.33 -12.00
CA PRO A 156 31.50 -6.15 -12.57
C PRO A 156 31.97 -6.40 -14.00
N ALA A 157 31.48 -5.56 -14.92
CA ALA A 157 32.00 -5.46 -16.29
C ALA A 157 33.53 -5.26 -16.33
N GLN A 158 34.14 -4.95 -15.18
CA GLN A 158 35.56 -4.89 -14.92
C GLN A 158 36.29 -6.24 -15.04
N TYR A 159 35.73 -7.39 -14.61
CA TYR A 159 36.42 -8.68 -14.83
C TYR A 159 36.33 -9.14 -16.28
N ARG A 160 35.22 -8.84 -16.98
CA ARG A 160 34.97 -9.33 -18.35
C ARG A 160 36.02 -8.81 -19.36
N ARG A 161 36.71 -7.70 -19.04
CA ARG A 161 37.87 -7.23 -19.82
C ARG A 161 39.17 -7.94 -19.46
N PHE A 162 39.39 -8.33 -18.20
CA PHE A 162 40.58 -9.09 -17.81
C PHE A 162 40.56 -10.53 -18.35
N GLY A 163 39.39 -11.17 -18.35
CA GLY A 163 39.23 -12.53 -18.90
C GLY A 163 39.23 -12.60 -20.44
N ALA A 164 39.22 -11.49 -21.18
CA ALA A 164 39.28 -11.52 -22.64
C ALA A 164 40.70 -11.22 -23.19
N ALA A 165 41.52 -10.50 -22.41
CA ALA A 165 42.91 -10.24 -22.77
C ALA A 165 43.79 -11.50 -22.63
N ASP A 166 43.50 -12.35 -21.64
CA ASP A 166 44.33 -13.52 -21.32
C ASP A 166 44.14 -14.70 -22.30
N TYR A 167 42.92 -14.89 -22.83
CA TYR A 167 42.64 -15.94 -23.82
C TYR A 167 43.16 -15.64 -25.23
N SER A 168 43.44 -14.36 -25.53
CA SER A 168 44.06 -13.94 -26.80
C SER A 168 45.54 -14.34 -26.85
N GLY A 169 46.28 -14.09 -25.75
CA GLY A 169 47.70 -14.43 -25.65
C GLY A 169 47.96 -15.94 -25.67
N GLY A 170 47.14 -16.72 -24.95
CA GLY A 170 47.28 -18.18 -24.88
C GLY A 170 47.05 -18.89 -26.23
N ARG A 171 46.15 -18.38 -27.08
CA ARG A 171 45.90 -18.96 -28.41
C ARG A 171 47.04 -18.68 -29.39
N ALA A 172 47.65 -17.49 -29.32
CA ALA A 172 48.82 -17.16 -30.13
C ALA A 172 50.04 -18.04 -29.77
N VAL A 173 50.25 -18.33 -28.48
CA VAL A 173 51.33 -19.20 -28.00
C VAL A 173 51.07 -20.67 -28.36
N LEU A 174 49.83 -21.17 -28.21
CA LEU A 174 49.47 -22.53 -28.60
C LEU A 174 49.53 -22.73 -30.13
N GLN A 175 49.25 -21.69 -30.92
CA GLN A 175 49.38 -21.73 -32.37
C GLN A 175 50.85 -21.71 -32.81
N ARG A 176 51.73 -20.98 -32.11
CA ARG A 176 53.19 -21.03 -32.33
C ARG A 176 53.79 -22.39 -31.95
N LEU A 177 53.38 -22.97 -30.82
CA LEU A 177 53.81 -24.31 -30.38
C LEU A 177 53.34 -25.43 -31.33
N ARG A 178 52.17 -25.27 -31.98
CA ARG A 178 51.68 -26.24 -32.98
C ARG A 178 52.35 -26.12 -34.35
N LEU A 179 52.94 -24.97 -34.69
CA LEU A 179 53.57 -24.74 -35.99
C LEU A 179 55.08 -24.96 -35.99
N GLY A 180 55.70 -25.27 -34.84
CA GLY A 180 57.11 -25.64 -34.76
C GLY A 180 58.07 -24.57 -35.30
N VAL A 181 57.68 -23.29 -35.21
CA VAL A 181 58.51 -22.16 -35.60
C VAL A 181 59.07 -21.52 -34.32
N PRO A 182 60.39 -21.27 -34.21
CA PRO A 182 61.01 -20.68 -33.02
C PRO A 182 60.43 -19.30 -32.65
#